data_AF-A0A2L0GP35-F1
#
_entry.id   AF-A0A2L0GP35-F1
#
_cell.length_a   1.000
_cell.length_b   1.000
_cell.length_c   1.000
_cell.angle_alpha   90.00
_cell.angle_beta   90.00
_cell.angle_gamma   90.00
#
_symmetry.space_group_name_H-M   'P 1'
#
loop_
_entity.id
_entity.type
_entity.pdbx_description
1 polymer ?
#
loop_
_entity_poly.entity_id
_entity_poly.type
_entity_poly.pdbx_seq_one_letter_code
_entity_poly.pdbx_strand_id
1 'polypeptide(L)'
;MEDSEAVNLAADWADISQGLRKDLGHQLHSQWIKPIQLGALSRDCGTLDLYLPTEFSANWVRDRFHDRLQLAWSIARSEVRKVNIMVHPGRRQLPDLRLDDGRRPANDGASAIAMAAGSLGDATFTSSVGLDPSLTFAAFVTGEANILACNAAQRMAALEQPQFSPLYLKAATGQGKTHLLHAIGHGYLQAHPRARIFYCSAERFMVEFVQALKTSQTIEFKARLRSFDLLLVDDIQFIIGKASAQEELLYTIDALLAEGKRLVFAADRAPQALDGVEPRLLSRLSMGLVADIQPADIELRKKILVSKLVRFSAITVPEDVVDFLARTITRNVRELVGGLNKLIAYAQLTGQDVSLQLAEEQLTDILSANRRRITIDEIQRTVCQFYRIDRAEMSSKRRARAVVRPRQVAMYLSKVLTPRSYPEIGRKFGGRDHSTVIHAVRLIEDLRQRDADMDGDVRSLLRQLES
;
A
#
# COMPACT_ATOMS: atom_id res chain seq x y z
N MET A 1 13.62 -43.42 -32.87
CA MET A 1 14.73 -42.59 -33.39
C MET A 1 14.52 -41.13 -33.00
N GLU A 2 13.30 -40.60 -33.13
CA GLU A 2 12.91 -39.25 -32.66
C GLU A 2 13.11 -39.05 -31.13
N ASP A 3 12.82 -40.04 -30.30
CA ASP A 3 12.98 -39.92 -28.83
C ASP A 3 14.43 -39.76 -28.37
N SER A 4 15.41 -40.34 -29.08
CA SER A 4 16.83 -40.22 -28.72
C SER A 4 17.42 -38.86 -29.12
N GLU A 5 16.82 -38.19 -30.10
CA GLU A 5 17.22 -36.85 -30.55
C GLU A 5 16.62 -35.74 -29.69
N ALA A 6 15.36 -35.90 -29.28
CA ALA A 6 14.74 -34.99 -28.30
C ALA A 6 15.48 -35.00 -26.95
N VAL A 7 15.96 -36.17 -26.52
CA VAL A 7 16.76 -36.32 -25.28
C VAL A 7 18.13 -35.66 -25.40
N ASN A 8 18.78 -35.76 -26.56
CA ASN A 8 20.09 -35.11 -26.79
C ASN A 8 19.97 -33.59 -26.88
N LEU A 9 18.93 -33.05 -27.53
CA LEU A 9 18.69 -31.60 -27.60
C LEU A 9 18.36 -31.01 -26.21
N ALA A 10 17.62 -31.75 -25.38
CA ALA A 10 17.30 -31.33 -24.02
C ALA A 10 18.54 -31.26 -23.11
N ALA A 11 19.50 -32.17 -23.29
CA ALA A 11 20.79 -32.16 -22.58
C ALA A 11 21.65 -30.95 -22.99
N ASP A 12 21.77 -30.70 -24.29
CA ASP A 12 22.53 -29.55 -24.81
C ASP A 12 21.92 -28.22 -24.36
N TRP A 13 20.59 -28.13 -24.28
CA TRP A 13 19.90 -26.96 -23.75
C TRP A 13 20.14 -26.75 -22.25
N ALA A 14 20.25 -27.82 -21.45
CA ALA A 14 20.54 -27.70 -20.03
C ALA A 14 21.92 -27.04 -19.80
N ASP A 15 22.92 -27.43 -20.60
CA ASP A 15 24.28 -26.86 -20.53
C ASP A 15 24.32 -25.41 -21.03
N ILE A 16 23.67 -25.11 -22.17
CA ILE A 16 23.55 -23.74 -22.70
C ILE A 16 22.81 -22.83 -21.70
N SER A 17 21.72 -23.32 -21.11
CA SER A 17 20.93 -22.61 -20.11
C SER A 17 21.73 -22.35 -18.84
N GLN A 18 22.56 -23.30 -18.40
CA GLN A 18 23.44 -23.11 -17.24
C GLN A 18 24.57 -22.11 -17.51
N GLY A 19 25.14 -22.10 -18.71
CA GLY A 19 26.10 -21.08 -19.16
C GLY A 19 25.48 -19.68 -19.16
N LEU A 20 24.32 -19.53 -19.77
CA LEU A 20 23.57 -18.27 -19.81
C LEU A 20 23.15 -17.78 -18.42
N ARG A 21 22.94 -18.68 -17.45
CA ARG A 21 22.64 -18.31 -16.05
C ARG A 21 23.82 -17.62 -15.36
N LYS A 22 25.06 -18.01 -15.67
CA LYS A 22 26.27 -17.37 -15.11
C LYS A 22 26.47 -15.96 -15.64
N ASP A 23 26.16 -15.74 -16.91
CA ASP A 23 26.40 -14.46 -17.59
C ASP A 23 25.24 -13.45 -17.42
N LEU A 24 23.99 -13.92 -17.34
CA LEU A 24 22.80 -13.06 -17.28
C LEU A 24 22.26 -12.83 -15.86
N GLY A 25 22.79 -13.56 -14.87
CA GLY A 25 22.31 -13.51 -13.50
C GLY A 25 21.01 -14.28 -13.27
N HIS A 26 20.77 -14.66 -12.01
CA HIS A 26 19.73 -15.60 -11.63
C HIS A 26 18.30 -15.12 -11.96
N GLN A 27 18.03 -13.82 -11.86
CA GLN A 27 16.68 -13.27 -12.06
C GLN A 27 16.26 -13.32 -13.53
N LEU A 28 17.10 -12.82 -14.45
CA LEU A 28 16.79 -12.80 -15.89
C LEU A 28 16.72 -14.22 -16.47
N HIS A 29 17.62 -15.11 -16.03
CA HIS A 29 17.60 -16.51 -16.43
C HIS A 29 16.30 -17.20 -16.03
N SER A 30 15.87 -17.03 -14.77
CA SER A 30 14.66 -17.68 -14.25
C SER A 30 13.38 -17.21 -14.93
N GLN A 31 13.33 -15.95 -15.36
CA GLN A 31 12.14 -15.34 -15.97
C GLN A 31 12.04 -15.57 -17.48
N TRP A 32 13.15 -15.57 -18.21
CA TRP A 32 13.12 -15.47 -19.67
C TRP A 32 13.77 -16.63 -20.40
N ILE A 33 14.77 -17.28 -19.78
CA ILE A 33 15.51 -18.40 -20.40
C ILE A 33 14.97 -19.75 -19.93
N LYS A 34 14.67 -19.89 -18.63
CA LYS A 34 14.09 -21.11 -18.05
C LYS A 34 12.76 -21.57 -18.67
N PRO A 35 11.82 -20.70 -19.09
CA PRO A 35 10.55 -21.13 -19.67
C PRO A 35 10.63 -21.48 -21.17
N ILE A 36 11.81 -21.46 -21.78
CA ILE A 36 12.00 -21.86 -23.18
C ILE A 36 11.90 -23.38 -23.29
N GLN A 37 11.04 -23.84 -24.19
CA GLN A 37 10.90 -25.23 -24.58
C GLN A 37 11.49 -25.44 -25.97
N LEU A 38 12.21 -26.54 -26.17
CA LEU A 38 12.81 -26.86 -27.47
C LEU A 38 11.75 -27.48 -28.37
N GLY A 39 11.68 -26.98 -29.60
CA GLY A 39 10.93 -27.57 -30.69
C GLY A 39 11.76 -28.55 -31.50
N ALA A 40 11.21 -28.94 -32.66
CA ALA A 40 11.88 -29.83 -33.59
C ALA A 40 13.02 -29.10 -34.34
N LEU A 41 14.10 -29.81 -34.63
CA LEU A 41 15.16 -29.35 -35.51
C LEU A 41 14.84 -29.77 -36.95
N SER A 42 14.62 -28.80 -37.84
CA SER A 42 14.41 -29.09 -39.25
C SER A 42 15.76 -29.31 -39.95
N ARG A 43 16.05 -30.56 -40.32
CA ARG A 43 17.34 -30.97 -40.92
C ARG A 43 17.63 -30.35 -42.29
N ASP A 44 16.59 -30.07 -43.07
CA ASP A 44 16.75 -29.53 -44.43
C ASP A 44 17.18 -28.05 -44.46
N CYS A 45 16.90 -27.30 -43.39
CA CYS A 45 17.20 -25.87 -43.30
C CYS A 45 18.08 -25.48 -42.11
N GLY A 46 18.47 -26.44 -41.25
CA GLY A 46 19.30 -26.21 -40.07
C GLY A 46 18.68 -25.23 -39.07
N THR A 47 17.35 -25.16 -39.02
CA THR A 47 16.61 -24.22 -38.17
C THR A 47 16.04 -24.94 -36.95
N LEU A 48 16.37 -24.45 -35.75
CA LEU A 48 15.86 -24.94 -34.48
C LEU A 48 14.75 -24.02 -33.96
N ASP A 49 13.56 -24.57 -33.75
CA ASP A 49 12.44 -23.82 -33.18
C ASP A 49 12.52 -23.81 -31.64
N LEU A 50 12.37 -22.64 -31.04
CA LEU A 50 12.29 -22.44 -29.59
C LEU A 50 10.92 -21.89 -29.24
N TYR A 51 10.20 -22.58 -28.37
CA TYR A 51 8.86 -22.19 -27.94
C TYR A 51 8.89 -21.49 -26.59
N LEU A 52 8.22 -20.33 -26.53
CA LEU A 52 7.96 -19.62 -25.28
C LEU A 52 6.45 -19.58 -24.97
N PRO A 53 6.09 -19.48 -23.68
CA PRO A 53 4.71 -19.62 -23.23
C PRO A 53 3.80 -18.43 -23.61
N THR A 54 4.38 -17.27 -23.94
CA THR A 54 3.62 -16.08 -24.35
C THR A 54 4.29 -15.39 -25.54
N GLU A 55 3.50 -14.68 -26.35
CA GLU A 55 3.99 -13.87 -27.47
C GLU A 55 4.92 -12.75 -27.01
N PHE A 56 4.63 -12.16 -25.84
CA PHE A 56 5.52 -11.20 -25.19
C PHE A 56 6.88 -11.81 -24.86
N SER A 57 6.92 -13.00 -24.24
CA SER A 57 8.17 -13.68 -23.92
C SER A 57 8.93 -14.08 -25.18
N ALA A 58 8.24 -14.55 -26.22
CA ALA A 58 8.84 -14.87 -27.52
C ALA A 58 9.47 -13.65 -28.19
N ASN A 59 8.74 -12.53 -28.24
CA ASN A 59 9.22 -11.27 -28.82
C ASN A 59 10.36 -10.68 -28.00
N TRP A 60 10.26 -10.66 -26.68
CA TRP A 60 11.30 -10.13 -25.80
C TRP A 60 12.60 -10.95 -25.86
N VAL A 61 12.49 -12.28 -25.86
CA VAL A 61 13.66 -13.16 -26.03
C VAL A 61 14.24 -13.04 -27.43
N ARG A 62 13.40 -12.87 -28.47
CA ARG A 62 13.87 -12.60 -29.83
C ARG A 62 14.61 -11.27 -29.92
N ASP A 63 14.05 -10.18 -29.42
CA ASP A 63 14.64 -8.85 -29.57
C ASP A 63 15.92 -8.65 -28.75
N ARG A 64 16.05 -9.33 -27.60
CA ARG A 64 17.18 -9.13 -26.66
C ARG A 64 18.19 -10.27 -26.65
N PHE A 65 17.79 -11.49 -27.00
CA PHE A 65 18.61 -12.69 -26.83
C PHE A 65 18.72 -13.56 -28.10
N HIS A 66 18.09 -13.20 -29.23
CA HIS A 66 18.17 -13.98 -30.47
C HIS A 66 19.62 -14.22 -30.90
N ASP A 67 20.44 -13.16 -31.01
CA ASP A 67 21.82 -13.30 -31.49
C ASP A 67 22.68 -14.13 -30.54
N ARG A 68 22.41 -14.04 -29.23
CA ARG A 68 23.12 -14.81 -28.21
C ARG A 68 22.71 -16.27 -28.18
N LEU A 69 21.41 -16.55 -28.33
CA LEU A 69 20.89 -17.91 -28.43
C LEU A 69 21.34 -18.57 -29.73
N GLN A 70 21.34 -17.83 -30.85
CA GLN A 70 21.86 -18.30 -32.12
C GLN A 70 23.36 -18.63 -32.01
N LEU A 71 24.16 -17.75 -31.39
CA LEU A 71 25.58 -18.00 -31.18
C LEU A 71 25.80 -19.22 -30.27
N ALA A 72 25.11 -19.31 -29.13
CA ALA A 72 25.24 -20.42 -28.19
C ALA A 72 24.85 -21.77 -28.82
N TRP A 73 23.77 -21.80 -29.61
CA TRP A 73 23.37 -23.00 -30.36
C TRP A 73 24.34 -23.35 -31.48
N SER A 74 24.89 -22.35 -32.19
CA SER A 74 25.89 -22.60 -33.24
C SER A 74 27.22 -23.14 -32.70
N ILE A 75 27.60 -22.77 -31.47
CA ILE A 75 28.79 -23.29 -30.78
C ILE A 75 28.54 -24.72 -30.28
N ALA A 76 27.35 -24.98 -29.73
CA ALA A 76 26.99 -26.30 -29.21
C ALA A 76 26.78 -27.34 -30.32
N ARG A 77 26.18 -26.95 -31.46
CA ARG A 77 26.01 -27.81 -32.64
C ARG A 77 26.15 -27.03 -33.94
N SER A 78 27.09 -27.45 -34.77
CA SER A 78 27.33 -26.91 -36.11
C SER A 78 26.18 -27.18 -37.11
N GLU A 79 25.24 -28.05 -36.75
CA GLU A 79 24.02 -28.37 -37.51
C GLU A 79 22.92 -27.30 -37.35
N VAL A 80 22.95 -26.51 -36.25
CA VAL A 80 22.00 -25.43 -35.99
C VAL A 80 22.55 -24.13 -36.56
N ARG A 81 22.08 -23.76 -37.75
CA ARG A 81 22.49 -22.52 -38.44
C ARG A 81 21.63 -21.32 -38.06
N LYS A 82 20.37 -21.57 -37.70
CA LYS A 82 19.40 -20.52 -37.36
C LYS A 82 18.50 -20.96 -36.22
N VAL A 83 18.19 -20.05 -35.31
CA VAL A 83 17.28 -20.28 -34.19
C VAL A 83 16.03 -19.45 -34.43
N ASN A 84 14.87 -20.08 -34.39
CA ASN A 84 13.61 -19.41 -34.63
C ASN A 84 12.76 -19.46 -33.36
N ILE A 85 12.40 -18.30 -32.84
CA ILE A 85 11.69 -18.18 -31.56
C ILE A 85 10.22 -17.97 -31.84
N MET A 86 9.39 -18.91 -31.42
CA MET A 86 7.95 -18.97 -31.69
C MET A 86 7.14 -19.15 -30.41
N VAL A 87 5.83 -18.92 -30.49
CA VAL A 87 4.89 -19.19 -29.38
C VAL A 87 4.39 -20.62 -29.51
N HIS A 88 4.26 -21.34 -28.40
CA HIS A 88 3.78 -22.72 -28.42
C HIS A 88 2.38 -22.80 -29.08
N PRO A 89 2.17 -23.64 -30.11
CA PRO A 89 0.92 -23.68 -30.90
C PRO A 89 -0.25 -24.41 -30.20
N GLY A 90 -0.44 -24.21 -28.89
CA GLY A 90 -1.43 -24.94 -28.10
C GLY A 90 -2.02 -24.21 -26.88
N ARG A 91 -1.71 -22.93 -26.65
CA ARG A 91 -2.37 -22.16 -25.58
C ARG A 91 -2.88 -20.82 -26.10
N ARG A 92 -4.14 -20.54 -25.74
CA ARG A 92 -4.96 -19.36 -26.08
C ARG A 92 -4.16 -18.06 -26.09
N GLN A 93 -4.36 -17.29 -27.17
CA GLN A 93 -3.94 -15.90 -27.32
C GLN A 93 -4.24 -15.09 -26.05
N LEU A 94 -3.20 -14.49 -25.47
CA LEU A 94 -3.35 -13.36 -24.55
C LEU A 94 -3.26 -12.05 -25.36
N PRO A 95 -4.04 -11.02 -25.04
CA PRO A 95 -3.97 -9.73 -25.73
C PRO A 95 -2.66 -8.99 -25.45
N ASP A 96 -2.06 -8.44 -26.51
CA ASP A 96 -0.84 -7.63 -26.50
C ASP A 96 -0.93 -6.40 -25.59
N LEU A 97 0.04 -6.25 -24.69
CA LEU A 97 0.29 -5.00 -23.95
C LEU A 97 1.59 -4.37 -24.44
N ARG A 98 1.45 -3.32 -25.26
CA ARG A 98 2.54 -2.41 -25.63
C ARG A 98 2.94 -1.55 -24.42
N LEU A 99 4.22 -1.61 -24.03
CA LEU A 99 4.85 -0.63 -23.13
C LEU A 99 5.98 0.05 -23.90
N ASP A 100 5.87 1.36 -24.06
CA ASP A 100 6.97 2.22 -24.53
C ASP A 100 7.74 2.78 -23.32
N ASP A 101 9.04 2.97 -23.54
CA ASP A 101 10.12 3.18 -22.59
C ASP A 101 10.17 4.60 -22.01
N GLY A 102 10.42 4.72 -20.70
CA GLY A 102 10.60 6.01 -20.05
C GLY A 102 10.99 5.91 -18.57
N ARG A 103 12.25 5.54 -18.32
CA ARG A 103 12.98 5.50 -17.03
C ARG A 103 12.43 6.40 -15.90
N ARG A 104 12.14 5.80 -14.73
CA ARG A 104 12.46 6.33 -13.37
C ARG A 104 12.23 5.25 -12.28
N PRO A 105 12.88 5.38 -11.11
CA PRO A 105 13.41 4.27 -10.33
C PRO A 105 12.40 3.58 -9.41
N ALA A 106 12.76 2.34 -9.07
CA ALA A 106 12.10 1.43 -8.15
C ALA A 106 11.88 2.02 -6.75
N ASN A 107 10.62 2.12 -6.34
CA ASN A 107 10.11 1.66 -5.04
C ASN A 107 8.61 1.94 -5.01
N ASP A 108 7.81 0.88 -5.15
CA ASP A 108 6.74 0.53 -4.21
C ASP A 108 6.02 -0.69 -4.76
N GLY A 109 5.93 -1.73 -3.92
CA GLY A 109 5.55 -3.10 -4.27
C GLY A 109 4.10 -3.23 -4.74
N ALA A 110 3.85 -2.86 -5.99
CA ALA A 110 2.80 -3.39 -6.83
C ALA A 110 3.18 -4.82 -7.28
N SER A 111 3.08 -5.80 -6.38
CA SER A 111 3.25 -7.23 -6.72
C SER A 111 2.13 -8.11 -6.17
N ALA A 112 0.91 -7.58 -6.08
CA ALA A 112 -0.28 -8.36 -5.72
C ALA A 112 -1.42 -8.31 -6.76
N ILE A 113 -1.30 -7.56 -7.86
CA ILE A 113 -2.44 -7.26 -8.74
C ILE A 113 -2.42 -8.05 -10.07
N ALA A 114 -1.35 -8.79 -10.36
CA ALA A 114 -1.24 -9.51 -11.64
C ALA A 114 -2.15 -10.75 -11.80
N MET A 115 -2.96 -11.11 -10.80
CA MET A 115 -3.85 -12.29 -10.86
C MET A 115 -5.34 -11.97 -11.01
N ALA A 116 -5.75 -10.68 -11.09
CA ALA A 116 -7.17 -10.31 -11.16
C ALA A 116 -7.66 -9.89 -12.56
N ALA A 117 -6.77 -9.74 -13.56
CA ALA A 117 -7.11 -9.16 -14.86
C ALA A 117 -7.31 -10.19 -16.00
N GLY A 118 -7.55 -11.45 -15.66
CA GLY A 118 -7.57 -12.57 -16.62
C GLY A 118 -8.88 -13.36 -16.65
N SER A 119 -10.05 -12.71 -16.59
CA SER A 119 -11.33 -13.36 -16.98
C SER A 119 -12.48 -12.36 -17.09
N LEU A 120 -12.48 -11.47 -18.08
CA LEU A 120 -13.68 -10.72 -18.43
C LEU A 120 -13.90 -10.77 -19.95
N GLY A 121 -14.23 -11.97 -20.42
CA GLY A 121 -14.87 -12.19 -21.71
C GLY A 121 -16.37 -12.42 -21.49
N ASP A 122 -17.16 -11.44 -21.91
CA ASP A 122 -18.51 -11.49 -22.50
C ASP A 122 -19.58 -12.53 -22.05
N ALA A 123 -19.55 -13.02 -20.81
CA ALA A 123 -20.69 -13.73 -20.24
C ALA A 123 -20.82 -13.44 -18.74
N THR A 124 -22.02 -13.04 -18.30
CA THR A 124 -22.47 -12.88 -16.89
C THR A 124 -21.93 -11.68 -16.10
N PHE A 125 -22.32 -10.46 -16.46
CA PHE A 125 -22.18 -9.30 -15.57
C PHE A 125 -23.48 -8.99 -14.83
N THR A 126 -23.82 -9.88 -13.90
CA THR A 126 -24.76 -9.59 -12.81
C THR A 126 -24.00 -8.94 -11.66
N SER A 127 -24.20 -7.63 -11.48
CA SER A 127 -24.26 -6.88 -10.21
C SER A 127 -23.15 -6.97 -9.13
N SER A 128 -22.03 -7.69 -9.28
CA SER A 128 -21.14 -7.98 -8.12
C SER A 128 -19.62 -7.98 -8.35
N VAL A 129 -19.12 -7.74 -9.56
CA VAL A 129 -17.70 -7.90 -9.88
C VAL A 129 -16.86 -6.76 -9.28
N GLY A 130 -16.48 -6.90 -8.00
CA GLY A 130 -15.56 -5.98 -7.31
C GLY A 130 -15.79 -5.84 -5.80
N LEU A 131 -16.95 -6.26 -5.29
CA LEU A 131 -17.26 -6.17 -3.86
C LEU A 131 -16.77 -7.42 -3.11
N ASP A 132 -15.80 -7.25 -2.22
CA ASP A 132 -15.39 -8.26 -1.24
C ASP A 132 -16.57 -8.71 -0.36
N PRO A 133 -16.95 -10.01 -0.37
CA PRO A 133 -18.10 -10.53 0.36
C PRO A 133 -17.92 -10.53 1.89
N SER A 134 -16.68 -10.39 2.38
CA SER A 134 -16.37 -10.38 3.80
C SER A 134 -16.59 -9.01 4.47
N LEU A 135 -16.76 -7.96 3.66
CA LEU A 135 -16.87 -6.56 4.09
C LEU A 135 -18.33 -6.09 4.07
N THR A 136 -19.13 -6.56 5.02
CA THR A 136 -20.56 -6.23 5.16
C THR A 136 -20.85 -5.38 6.39
N PHE A 137 -22.03 -4.75 6.48
CA PHE A 137 -22.43 -3.99 7.68
C PHE A 137 -22.44 -4.88 8.94
N ALA A 138 -22.86 -6.14 8.81
CA ALA A 138 -22.86 -7.09 9.93
C ALA A 138 -21.45 -7.39 10.47
N ALA A 139 -20.43 -7.34 9.60
CA ALA A 139 -19.03 -7.53 9.99
C ALA A 139 -18.33 -6.24 10.46
N PHE A 140 -19.01 -5.08 10.38
CA PHE A 140 -18.47 -3.79 10.79
C PHE A 140 -18.83 -3.49 12.24
N VAL A 141 -17.83 -3.44 13.12
CA VAL A 141 -18.05 -3.15 14.54
C VAL A 141 -18.18 -1.64 14.76
N THR A 142 -19.26 -1.23 15.41
CA THR A 142 -19.54 0.18 15.70
C THR A 142 -19.16 0.58 17.12
N GLY A 143 -18.80 1.85 17.27
CA GLY A 143 -18.53 2.55 18.53
C GLY A 143 -18.63 4.05 18.32
N GLU A 144 -18.41 4.85 19.37
CA GLU A 144 -18.54 6.32 19.29
C GLU A 144 -17.69 6.94 18.17
N ALA A 145 -16.49 6.40 17.95
CA ALA A 145 -15.54 6.86 16.94
C ALA A 145 -16.01 6.72 15.48
N ASN A 146 -16.96 5.82 15.18
CA ASN A 146 -17.35 5.50 13.80
C ASN A 146 -18.86 5.40 13.55
N ILE A 147 -19.70 5.64 14.57
CA ILE A 147 -21.15 5.46 14.50
C ILE A 147 -21.81 6.38 13.47
N LEU A 148 -21.37 7.65 13.38
CA LEU A 148 -21.92 8.61 12.41
C LEU A 148 -21.69 8.13 10.97
N ALA A 149 -20.47 7.71 10.65
CA ALA A 149 -20.11 7.20 9.34
C ALA A 149 -20.86 5.90 9.01
N CYS A 150 -21.04 5.00 9.98
CA CYS A 150 -21.81 3.79 9.79
C CYS A 150 -23.29 4.07 9.51
N ASN A 151 -23.92 4.96 10.29
CA ASN A 151 -25.32 5.34 10.09
C ASN A 151 -25.53 6.04 8.75
N ALA A 152 -24.61 6.91 8.35
CA ALA A 152 -24.63 7.56 7.04
C ALA A 152 -24.51 6.54 5.90
N ALA A 153 -23.59 5.58 6.04
CA ALA A 153 -23.40 4.49 5.10
C ALA A 153 -24.67 3.63 4.96
N GLN A 154 -25.32 3.27 6.07
CA GLN A 154 -26.59 2.52 6.05
C GLN A 154 -27.70 3.29 5.31
N ARG A 155 -27.80 4.61 5.51
CA ARG A 155 -28.73 5.46 4.75
C ARG A 155 -28.43 5.48 3.25
N MET A 156 -27.16 5.48 2.85
CA MET A 156 -26.77 5.36 1.44
C MET A 156 -27.11 3.99 0.84
N ALA A 157 -27.32 2.96 1.65
CA ALA A 157 -27.68 1.61 1.20
C ALA A 157 -29.20 1.32 1.22
N ALA A 158 -29.98 2.08 2.00
CA ALA A 158 -31.41 1.86 2.22
C ALA A 158 -32.25 2.05 0.94
N LEU A 159 -33.51 1.57 0.93
CA LEU A 159 -34.44 1.78 -0.19
C LEU A 159 -34.71 3.28 -0.44
N GLU A 160 -34.91 4.04 0.63
CA GLU A 160 -35.20 5.47 0.58
C GLU A 160 -34.00 6.26 0.03
N GLN A 161 -34.28 7.29 -0.77
CA GLN A 161 -33.21 8.20 -1.20
C GLN A 161 -32.70 9.01 0.00
N PRO A 162 -31.37 9.05 0.21
CA PRO A 162 -30.79 9.81 1.31
C PRO A 162 -30.98 11.32 1.07
N GLN A 163 -31.20 12.06 2.15
CA GLN A 163 -31.32 13.53 2.13
C GLN A 163 -29.97 14.24 1.84
N PHE A 164 -28.88 13.49 1.74
CA PHE A 164 -27.55 13.98 1.43
C PHE A 164 -26.97 13.13 0.29
N SER A 165 -26.36 13.80 -0.69
CA SER A 165 -25.53 13.16 -1.72
C SER A 165 -24.55 14.22 -2.23
N PRO A 166 -23.25 13.91 -2.36
CA PRO A 166 -22.63 12.62 -2.06
C PRO A 166 -22.42 12.36 -0.56
N LEU A 167 -22.12 11.11 -0.20
CA LEU A 167 -21.50 10.77 1.09
C LEU A 167 -19.97 10.77 0.92
N TYR A 168 -19.26 11.50 1.77
CA TYR A 168 -17.81 11.53 1.82
C TYR A 168 -17.31 10.93 3.14
N LEU A 169 -16.62 9.79 3.06
CA LEU A 169 -16.00 9.09 4.19
C LEU A 169 -14.55 9.56 4.35
N LYS A 170 -14.30 10.29 5.42
CA LYS A 170 -12.95 10.72 5.82
C LYS A 170 -12.44 9.81 6.91
N ALA A 171 -11.22 9.29 6.76
CA ALA A 171 -10.52 8.60 7.83
C ALA A 171 -9.05 8.40 7.51
N ALA A 172 -8.18 8.22 8.50
CA ALA A 172 -6.83 7.73 8.24
C ALA A 172 -6.83 6.31 7.59
N THR A 173 -5.67 5.85 7.14
CA THR A 173 -5.52 4.49 6.62
C THR A 173 -5.87 3.44 7.68
N GLY A 174 -6.54 2.37 7.26
CA GLY A 174 -6.87 1.24 8.14
C GLY A 174 -7.95 1.51 9.20
N GLN A 175 -8.80 2.53 9.05
CA GLN A 175 -9.93 2.81 9.97
C GLN A 175 -11.29 2.27 9.48
N GLY A 176 -11.34 1.60 8.32
CA GLY A 176 -12.56 0.94 7.84
C GLY A 176 -13.31 1.64 6.70
N LYS A 177 -12.71 2.63 6.02
CA LYS A 177 -13.30 3.29 4.83
C LYS A 177 -13.71 2.31 3.74
N THR A 178 -12.77 1.49 3.29
CA THR A 178 -13.00 0.44 2.29
C THR A 178 -14.07 -0.55 2.76
N HIS A 179 -14.08 -0.91 4.05
CA HIS A 179 -15.12 -1.79 4.60
C HIS A 179 -16.50 -1.15 4.43
N LEU A 180 -16.67 0.12 4.84
CA LEU A 180 -17.96 0.80 4.69
C LEU A 180 -18.37 0.96 3.23
N LEU A 181 -17.46 1.28 2.30
CA LEU A 181 -17.77 1.34 0.87
C LEU A 181 -18.35 0.01 0.37
N HIS A 182 -17.67 -1.10 0.68
CA HIS A 182 -18.14 -2.42 0.30
C HIS A 182 -19.48 -2.78 0.97
N ALA A 183 -19.64 -2.45 2.25
CA ALA A 183 -20.87 -2.69 2.98
C ALA A 183 -22.06 -1.92 2.39
N ILE A 184 -21.85 -0.67 1.96
CA ILE A 184 -22.85 0.12 1.23
C ILE A 184 -23.24 -0.60 -0.06
N GLY A 185 -22.25 -1.07 -0.84
CA GLY A 185 -22.52 -1.81 -2.07
C GLY A 185 -23.38 -3.04 -1.83
N HIS A 186 -23.02 -3.87 -0.85
CA HIS A 186 -23.80 -5.07 -0.50
C HIS A 186 -25.22 -4.72 -0.01
N GLY A 187 -25.35 -3.75 0.89
CA GLY A 187 -26.65 -3.32 1.40
C GLY A 187 -27.54 -2.73 0.30
N TYR A 188 -26.94 -1.99 -0.64
CA TYR A 188 -27.64 -1.41 -1.77
C TYR A 188 -28.14 -2.47 -2.75
N LEU A 189 -27.38 -3.53 -3.03
CA LEU A 189 -27.84 -4.67 -3.85
C LEU A 189 -28.97 -5.45 -3.17
N GLN A 190 -28.89 -5.61 -1.84
CA GLN A 190 -29.97 -6.27 -1.09
C GLN A 190 -31.27 -5.48 -1.18
N ALA A 191 -31.19 -4.15 -1.08
CA ALA A 191 -32.33 -3.25 -1.25
C ALA A 191 -32.79 -3.13 -2.72
N HIS A 192 -31.86 -3.15 -3.68
CA HIS A 192 -32.11 -2.95 -5.11
C HIS A 192 -31.45 -4.07 -5.95
N PRO A 193 -32.09 -5.24 -6.07
CA PRO A 193 -31.46 -6.43 -6.69
C PRO A 193 -31.05 -6.26 -8.16
N ARG A 194 -31.64 -5.29 -8.88
CA ARG A 194 -31.36 -4.99 -10.29
C ARG A 194 -30.45 -3.77 -10.49
N ALA A 195 -30.01 -3.13 -9.40
CA ALA A 195 -29.19 -1.95 -9.50
C ALA A 195 -27.79 -2.27 -10.03
N ARG A 196 -27.21 -1.31 -10.75
CA ARG A 196 -25.83 -1.38 -11.23
C ARG A 196 -24.94 -0.58 -10.30
N ILE A 197 -23.93 -1.25 -9.73
CA ILE A 197 -22.96 -0.62 -8.83
C ILE A 197 -21.60 -0.56 -9.52
N PHE A 198 -20.94 0.58 -9.41
CA PHE A 198 -19.54 0.72 -9.80
C PHE A 198 -18.69 0.99 -8.58
N TYR A 199 -17.76 0.09 -8.30
CA TYR A 199 -16.74 0.25 -7.26
C TYR A 199 -15.36 0.30 -7.91
N CYS A 200 -14.59 1.33 -7.59
CA CYS A 200 -13.20 1.46 -8.04
C CYS A 200 -12.35 2.23 -7.01
N SER A 201 -11.04 1.96 -6.98
CA SER A 201 -10.10 2.94 -6.44
C SER A 201 -9.94 4.10 -7.43
N ALA A 202 -9.61 5.28 -6.92
CA ALA A 202 -9.35 6.45 -7.77
C ALA A 202 -8.19 6.19 -8.75
N GLU A 203 -7.17 5.42 -8.35
CA GLU A 203 -6.10 4.97 -9.24
C GLU A 203 -6.61 4.10 -10.38
N ARG A 204 -7.46 3.10 -10.08
CA ARG A 204 -8.05 2.24 -11.09
C ARG A 204 -8.93 3.02 -12.06
N PHE A 205 -9.73 3.97 -11.56
CA PHE A 205 -10.50 4.88 -12.39
C PHE A 205 -9.62 5.62 -13.40
N MET A 206 -8.45 6.12 -12.96
CA MET A 206 -7.50 6.79 -13.85
C MET A 206 -6.94 5.85 -14.92
N VAL A 207 -6.57 4.63 -14.56
CA VAL A 207 -6.04 3.64 -15.52
C VAL A 207 -7.08 3.31 -16.58
N GLU A 208 -8.32 3.02 -16.17
CA GLU A 208 -9.42 2.72 -17.10
C GLU A 208 -9.74 3.93 -17.99
N PHE A 209 -9.70 5.15 -17.44
CA PHE A 209 -9.92 6.37 -18.20
C PHE A 209 -8.82 6.62 -19.25
N VAL A 210 -7.54 6.46 -18.88
CA VAL A 210 -6.42 6.60 -19.82
C VAL A 210 -6.49 5.54 -20.92
N GLN A 211 -6.91 4.31 -20.60
CA GLN A 211 -7.15 3.27 -21.59
C GLN A 211 -8.30 3.62 -22.55
N ALA A 212 -9.41 4.16 -22.04
CA ALA A 212 -10.54 4.61 -22.85
C ALA A 212 -10.14 5.77 -23.80
N LEU A 213 -9.31 6.70 -23.33
CA LEU A 213 -8.75 7.77 -24.16
C LEU A 213 -7.86 7.22 -25.28
N LYS A 214 -6.96 6.28 -24.96
CA LYS A 214 -6.06 5.66 -25.95
C LYS A 214 -6.80 4.88 -27.04
N THR A 215 -7.94 4.27 -26.69
CA THR A 215 -8.75 3.44 -27.59
C THR A 215 -9.82 4.23 -28.34
N SER A 216 -9.93 5.55 -28.13
CA SER A 216 -11.02 6.39 -28.66
C SER A 216 -12.44 5.93 -28.25
N GLN A 217 -12.55 5.18 -27.15
CA GLN A 217 -13.82 4.66 -26.61
C GLN A 217 -14.37 5.53 -25.47
N THR A 218 -13.98 6.80 -25.41
CA THR A 218 -14.40 7.73 -24.34
C THR A 218 -15.92 7.86 -24.22
N ILE A 219 -16.64 7.81 -25.35
CA ILE A 219 -18.11 7.92 -25.37
C ILE A 219 -18.75 6.70 -24.69
N GLU A 220 -18.27 5.50 -25.01
CA GLU A 220 -18.77 4.26 -24.43
C GLU A 220 -18.45 4.17 -22.94
N PHE A 221 -17.24 4.58 -22.54
CA PHE A 221 -16.84 4.70 -21.14
C PHE A 221 -17.76 5.65 -20.35
N LYS A 222 -18.08 6.82 -20.93
CA LYS A 222 -19.00 7.80 -20.34
C LYS A 222 -20.43 7.26 -20.22
N ALA A 223 -20.94 6.62 -21.27
CA ALA A 223 -22.26 5.99 -21.26
C ALA A 223 -22.34 4.87 -20.20
N ARG A 224 -21.27 4.08 -20.07
CA ARG A 224 -21.15 3.03 -19.06
C ARG A 224 -21.17 3.64 -17.65
N LEU A 225 -20.36 4.65 -17.38
CA LEU A 225 -20.29 5.31 -16.06
C LEU A 225 -21.63 5.96 -15.65
N ARG A 226 -22.37 6.54 -16.61
CA ARG A 226 -23.69 7.12 -16.35
C ARG A 226 -24.78 6.07 -16.14
N SER A 227 -24.56 4.83 -16.57
CA SER A 227 -25.55 3.75 -16.39
C SER A 227 -25.62 3.18 -14.98
N PHE A 228 -24.74 3.60 -14.07
CA PHE A 228 -24.68 3.10 -12.70
C PHE A 228 -25.67 3.83 -11.78
N ASP A 229 -26.27 3.08 -10.85
CA ASP A 229 -27.19 3.61 -9.85
C ASP A 229 -26.47 4.05 -8.57
N LEU A 230 -25.29 3.47 -8.32
CA LEU A 230 -24.42 3.75 -7.19
C LEU A 230 -22.96 3.76 -7.64
N LEU A 231 -22.28 4.88 -7.40
CA LEU A 231 -20.85 5.05 -7.60
C LEU A 231 -20.12 5.05 -6.26
N LEU A 232 -19.16 4.14 -6.09
CA LEU A 232 -18.31 4.00 -4.93
C LEU A 232 -16.84 4.21 -5.35
N VAL A 233 -16.21 5.27 -4.87
CA VAL A 233 -14.80 5.57 -5.19
C VAL A 233 -13.96 5.58 -3.92
N ASP A 234 -12.97 4.70 -3.86
CA ASP A 234 -12.00 4.62 -2.75
C ASP A 234 -10.73 5.43 -3.05
N ASP A 235 -10.06 5.87 -1.99
CA ASP A 235 -8.79 6.57 -1.98
C ASP A 235 -8.67 7.74 -2.99
N ILE A 236 -9.61 8.70 -2.91
CA ILE A 236 -9.66 9.86 -3.81
C ILE A 236 -8.38 10.72 -3.77
N GLN A 237 -7.54 10.62 -2.73
CA GLN A 237 -6.27 11.32 -2.68
C GLN A 237 -5.32 10.95 -3.85
N PHE A 238 -5.51 9.81 -4.52
CA PHE A 238 -4.65 9.41 -5.64
C PHE A 238 -4.90 10.18 -6.95
N ILE A 239 -5.98 10.96 -7.07
CA ILE A 239 -6.19 11.84 -8.25
C ILE A 239 -5.43 13.16 -8.17
N ILE A 240 -4.72 13.44 -7.08
CA ILE A 240 -3.93 14.67 -6.92
C ILE A 240 -2.87 14.77 -8.03
N GLY A 241 -2.80 15.93 -8.67
CA GLY A 241 -1.84 16.19 -9.76
C GLY A 241 -2.21 15.57 -11.11
N LYS A 242 -3.42 15.03 -11.27
CA LYS A 242 -3.90 14.34 -12.49
C LYS A 242 -5.08 15.08 -13.12
N ALA A 243 -4.82 16.27 -13.66
CA ALA A 243 -5.85 17.22 -14.12
C ALA A 243 -6.95 16.58 -15.00
N SER A 244 -6.58 15.83 -16.05
CA SER A 244 -7.56 15.21 -16.96
C SER A 244 -8.48 14.20 -16.25
N ALA A 245 -7.97 13.47 -15.26
CA ALA A 245 -8.78 12.52 -14.50
C ALA A 245 -9.70 13.22 -13.49
N GLN A 246 -9.23 14.33 -12.90
CA GLN A 246 -10.07 15.16 -12.02
C GLN A 246 -11.24 15.76 -12.79
N GLU A 247 -10.98 16.27 -14.00
CA GLU A 247 -12.00 16.87 -14.85
C GLU A 247 -13.07 15.85 -15.27
N GLU A 248 -12.65 14.64 -15.67
CA GLU A 248 -13.59 13.58 -16.03
C GLU A 248 -14.41 13.10 -14.82
N LEU A 249 -13.77 12.96 -13.65
CA LEU A 249 -14.47 12.61 -12.42
C LEU A 249 -15.52 13.67 -12.06
N LEU A 250 -15.20 14.96 -12.23
CA LEU A 250 -16.13 16.07 -12.03
C LEU A 250 -17.35 15.95 -12.97
N TYR A 251 -17.14 15.73 -14.27
CA TYR A 251 -18.25 15.54 -15.22
C TYR A 251 -19.10 14.31 -14.91
N THR A 252 -18.48 13.23 -14.43
CA THR A 252 -19.17 12.01 -14.02
C THR A 252 -20.05 12.28 -12.79
N ILE A 253 -19.51 12.96 -11.79
CA ILE A 253 -20.23 13.37 -10.59
C ILE A 253 -21.44 14.24 -10.95
N ASP A 254 -21.25 15.25 -11.80
CA ASP A 254 -22.31 16.18 -12.18
C ASP A 254 -23.47 15.48 -12.90
N ALA A 255 -23.16 14.55 -13.81
CA ALA A 255 -24.18 13.77 -14.51
C ALA A 255 -24.98 12.86 -13.55
N LEU A 256 -24.27 12.12 -12.69
CA LEU A 256 -24.91 11.20 -11.75
C LEU A 256 -25.75 11.92 -10.68
N LEU A 257 -25.30 13.10 -10.23
CA LEU A 257 -26.08 13.95 -9.30
C LEU A 257 -27.37 14.46 -9.95
N ALA A 258 -27.30 14.90 -11.21
CA ALA A 258 -28.47 15.40 -11.93
C ALA A 258 -29.55 14.32 -12.11
N GLU A 259 -29.14 13.06 -12.22
CA GLU A 259 -30.03 11.89 -12.31
C GLU A 259 -30.48 11.35 -10.93
N GLY A 260 -30.06 11.97 -9.83
CA GLY A 260 -30.38 11.52 -8.48
C GLY A 260 -29.73 10.19 -8.09
N LYS A 261 -28.64 9.79 -8.76
CA LYS A 261 -27.89 8.58 -8.43
C LYS A 261 -27.10 8.76 -7.13
N ARG A 262 -26.74 7.64 -6.50
CA ARG A 262 -26.02 7.65 -5.22
C ARG A 262 -24.52 7.69 -5.45
N LEU A 263 -23.86 8.58 -4.71
CA LEU A 263 -22.42 8.79 -4.81
C LEU A 263 -21.78 8.65 -3.43
N VAL A 264 -20.74 7.83 -3.33
CA VAL A 264 -19.94 7.69 -2.11
C VAL A 264 -18.46 7.76 -2.45
N PHE A 265 -17.75 8.60 -1.71
CA PHE A 265 -16.31 8.82 -1.85
C PHE A 265 -15.61 8.49 -0.54
N ALA A 266 -14.41 7.94 -0.60
CA ALA A 266 -13.56 7.76 0.57
C ALA A 266 -12.18 8.38 0.35
N ALA A 267 -11.61 8.94 1.43
CA ALA A 267 -10.32 9.60 1.39
C ALA A 267 -9.58 9.53 2.73
N ASP A 268 -8.27 9.74 2.69
CA ASP A 268 -7.43 9.82 3.89
C ASP A 268 -7.58 11.14 4.69
N ARG A 269 -8.21 12.16 4.08
CA ARG A 269 -8.34 13.51 4.62
C ARG A 269 -9.65 14.18 4.17
N ALA A 270 -9.98 15.33 4.77
CA ALA A 270 -11.15 16.11 4.36
C ALA A 270 -10.99 16.69 2.95
N PRO A 271 -12.09 16.98 2.23
CA PRO A 271 -12.00 17.57 0.89
C PRO A 271 -11.13 18.82 0.86
N GLN A 272 -11.27 19.73 1.84
CA GLN A 272 -10.51 20.98 1.89
C GLN A 272 -8.99 20.79 2.13
N ALA A 273 -8.56 19.60 2.56
CA ALA A 273 -7.16 19.25 2.80
C ALA A 273 -6.51 18.48 1.63
N LEU A 274 -7.23 18.27 0.52
CA LEU A 274 -6.71 17.66 -0.70
C LEU A 274 -6.01 18.71 -1.57
N ASP A 275 -4.80 19.08 -1.19
CA ASP A 275 -3.97 20.02 -1.94
C ASP A 275 -3.72 19.51 -3.37
N GLY A 276 -3.96 20.36 -4.38
CA GLY A 276 -3.77 20.00 -5.79
C GLY A 276 -4.97 19.28 -6.44
N VAL A 277 -6.13 19.30 -5.80
CA VAL A 277 -7.43 18.98 -6.42
C VAL A 277 -8.13 20.26 -6.85
N GLU A 278 -8.75 20.25 -8.03
CA GLU A 278 -9.48 21.41 -8.57
C GLU A 278 -10.60 21.89 -7.62
N PRO A 279 -10.72 23.21 -7.37
CA PRO A 279 -11.74 23.75 -6.45
C PRO A 279 -13.18 23.33 -6.75
N ARG A 280 -13.52 23.14 -8.04
CA ARG A 280 -14.86 22.70 -8.46
C ARG A 280 -15.16 21.29 -7.97
N LEU A 281 -14.20 20.37 -8.08
CA LEU A 281 -14.33 19.01 -7.58
C LEU A 281 -14.42 18.98 -6.05
N LEU A 282 -13.61 19.80 -5.36
CA LEU A 282 -13.70 19.94 -3.90
C LEU A 282 -15.07 20.42 -3.43
N SER A 283 -15.66 21.37 -4.15
CA SER A 283 -17.02 21.86 -3.88
C SER A 283 -18.05 20.75 -4.02
N ARG A 284 -17.98 19.93 -5.08
CA ARG A 284 -18.90 18.79 -5.27
C ARG A 284 -18.73 17.70 -4.22
N LEU A 285 -17.51 17.42 -3.81
CA LEU A 285 -17.23 16.44 -2.75
C LEU A 285 -17.74 16.90 -1.37
N SER A 286 -17.82 18.22 -1.15
CA SER A 286 -18.22 18.81 0.14
C SER A 286 -19.70 19.17 0.23
N MET A 287 -20.47 19.11 -0.85
CA MET A 287 -21.86 19.60 -0.87
C MET A 287 -22.86 18.69 -0.14
N GLY A 288 -22.50 17.42 0.08
CA GLY A 288 -23.33 16.43 0.77
C GLY A 288 -22.93 16.27 2.24
N LEU A 289 -22.81 15.02 2.69
CA LEU A 289 -22.40 14.73 4.07
C LEU A 289 -20.94 14.29 4.13
N VAL A 290 -20.13 15.00 4.91
CA VAL A 290 -18.76 14.58 5.24
C VAL A 290 -18.79 13.88 6.60
N ALA A 291 -18.64 12.56 6.59
CA ALA A 291 -18.61 11.74 7.80
C ALA A 291 -17.18 11.32 8.13
N ASP A 292 -16.74 11.66 9.35
CA ASP A 292 -15.40 11.32 9.84
C ASP A 292 -15.42 9.99 10.59
N ILE A 293 -14.40 9.17 10.37
CA ILE A 293 -14.13 7.95 11.14
C ILE A 293 -12.88 8.21 11.97
N GLN A 294 -13.10 8.41 13.27
CA GLN A 294 -12.03 8.65 14.22
C GLN A 294 -11.24 7.38 14.52
N PRO A 295 -9.99 7.50 15.02
CA PRO A 295 -9.28 6.37 15.56
C PRO A 295 -10.10 5.64 16.62
N ALA A 296 -10.17 4.31 16.51
CA ALA A 296 -10.91 3.49 17.45
C ALA A 296 -10.35 3.66 18.87
N ASP A 297 -11.21 3.92 19.84
CA ASP A 297 -10.86 3.91 21.27
C ASP A 297 -10.55 2.48 21.75
N ILE A 298 -10.11 2.35 23.01
CA ILE A 298 -9.76 1.03 23.56
C ILE A 298 -10.94 0.07 23.57
N GLU A 299 -12.16 0.54 23.84
CA GLU A 299 -13.36 -0.29 23.92
C GLU A 299 -13.73 -0.83 22.54
N LEU A 300 -13.72 0.03 21.52
CA LEU A 300 -13.97 -0.33 20.13
C LEU A 300 -12.88 -1.28 19.61
N ARG A 301 -11.60 -1.07 19.95
CA ARG A 301 -10.52 -2.01 19.59
C ARG A 301 -10.75 -3.39 20.20
N LYS A 302 -11.15 -3.49 21.49
CA LYS A 302 -11.52 -4.76 22.12
C LYS A 302 -12.69 -5.43 21.39
N LYS A 303 -13.78 -4.69 21.13
CA LYS A 303 -14.95 -5.21 20.39
C LYS A 303 -14.57 -5.73 19.01
N ILE A 304 -13.68 -5.03 18.30
CA ILE A 304 -13.15 -5.48 17.00
C ILE A 304 -12.39 -6.79 17.14
N LEU A 305 -11.47 -6.90 18.11
CA LEU A 305 -10.71 -8.14 18.34
C LEU A 305 -11.65 -9.31 18.63
N VAL A 306 -12.59 -9.14 19.55
CA VAL A 306 -13.59 -10.17 19.90
C VAL A 306 -14.42 -10.58 18.68
N SER A 307 -14.87 -9.62 17.88
CA SER A 307 -15.60 -9.90 16.63
C SER A 307 -14.76 -10.72 15.64
N LYS A 308 -13.43 -10.48 15.56
CA LYS A 308 -12.53 -11.26 14.69
C LYS A 308 -12.22 -12.64 15.23
N LEU A 309 -12.21 -12.83 16.56
CA LEU A 309 -11.99 -14.13 17.20
C LEU A 309 -13.06 -15.17 16.83
N VAL A 310 -14.28 -14.75 16.51
CA VAL A 310 -15.36 -15.66 16.07
C VAL A 310 -14.95 -16.49 14.84
N ARG A 311 -14.05 -15.98 14.00
CA ARG A 311 -13.53 -16.71 12.82
C ARG A 311 -12.52 -17.81 13.18
N PHE A 312 -12.00 -17.79 14.40
CA PHE A 312 -10.96 -18.69 14.90
C PHE A 312 -11.50 -19.61 15.99
N SER A 313 -12.68 -20.22 15.76
CA SER A 313 -13.41 -21.03 16.74
C SER A 313 -12.62 -22.21 17.34
N ALA A 314 -11.50 -22.61 16.73
CA ALA A 314 -10.63 -23.67 17.21
C ALA A 314 -9.61 -23.22 18.28
N ILE A 315 -9.48 -21.90 18.53
CA ILE A 315 -8.44 -21.35 19.42
C ILE A 315 -9.06 -20.43 20.45
N THR A 316 -8.74 -20.71 21.70
CA THR A 316 -9.08 -19.85 22.83
C THR A 316 -8.01 -18.77 22.96
N VAL A 317 -8.41 -17.51 22.81
CA VAL A 317 -7.56 -16.36 23.11
C VAL A 317 -8.00 -15.77 24.46
N PRO A 318 -7.13 -15.80 25.49
CA PRO A 318 -7.42 -15.22 26.79
C PRO A 318 -7.77 -13.71 26.74
N GLU A 319 -8.58 -13.24 27.69
CA GLU A 319 -9.03 -11.83 27.73
C GLU A 319 -7.88 -10.85 28.00
N ASP A 320 -6.91 -11.24 28.83
CA ASP A 320 -5.69 -10.46 29.09
C ASP A 320 -4.86 -10.22 27.81
N VAL A 321 -4.82 -11.19 26.89
CA VAL A 321 -4.19 -11.04 25.57
C VAL A 321 -4.97 -10.04 24.70
N VAL A 322 -6.30 -10.12 24.69
CA VAL A 322 -7.15 -9.14 23.96
C VAL A 322 -6.92 -7.74 24.50
N ASP A 323 -6.87 -7.60 25.82
CA ASP A 323 -6.60 -6.35 26.52
C ASP A 323 -5.21 -5.79 26.20
N PHE A 324 -4.20 -6.66 26.21
CA PHE A 324 -2.84 -6.32 25.84
C PHE A 324 -2.76 -5.81 24.41
N LEU A 325 -3.37 -6.52 23.44
CA LEU A 325 -3.40 -6.11 22.04
C LEU A 325 -4.10 -4.76 21.86
N ALA A 326 -5.27 -4.58 22.49
CA ALA A 326 -6.05 -3.34 22.41
C ALA A 326 -5.35 -2.14 23.05
N ARG A 327 -4.56 -2.35 24.11
CA ARG A 327 -3.74 -1.30 24.74
C ARG A 327 -2.53 -0.93 23.90
N THR A 328 -1.92 -1.92 23.25
CA THR A 328 -0.59 -1.72 22.68
C THR A 328 -0.60 -1.38 21.19
N ILE A 329 -1.56 -1.90 20.42
CA ILE A 329 -1.71 -1.57 18.99
C ILE A 329 -2.79 -0.50 18.82
N THR A 330 -2.36 0.76 18.74
CA THR A 330 -3.26 1.92 18.76
C THR A 330 -3.33 2.70 17.44
N ARG A 331 -2.42 2.45 16.50
CA ARG A 331 -2.29 3.24 15.26
C ARG A 331 -3.47 3.13 14.32
N ASN A 332 -3.86 1.91 13.95
CA ASN A 332 -4.98 1.64 13.05
C ASN A 332 -5.51 0.22 13.24
N VAL A 333 -6.76 0.00 12.83
CA VAL A 333 -7.45 -1.28 12.99
C VAL A 333 -6.80 -2.38 12.14
N ARG A 334 -6.19 -2.04 11.00
CA ARG A 334 -5.50 -3.02 10.14
C ARG A 334 -4.31 -3.66 10.86
N GLU A 335 -3.47 -2.87 11.53
CA GLU A 335 -2.37 -3.37 12.36
C GLU A 335 -2.88 -4.18 13.55
N LEU A 336 -3.96 -3.74 14.20
CA LEU A 336 -4.58 -4.45 15.32
C LEU A 336 -5.02 -5.87 14.92
N VAL A 337 -5.77 -5.98 13.82
CA VAL A 337 -6.23 -7.27 13.29
C VAL A 337 -5.05 -8.09 12.75
N GLY A 338 -4.06 -7.44 12.13
CA GLY A 338 -2.83 -8.10 11.68
C GLY A 338 -2.01 -8.70 12.82
N GLY A 339 -1.90 -7.99 13.94
CA GLY A 339 -1.23 -8.47 15.16
C GLY A 339 -1.94 -9.68 15.76
N LEU A 340 -3.27 -9.63 15.86
CA LEU A 340 -4.08 -10.77 16.30
C LEU A 340 -3.87 -11.99 15.37
N ASN A 341 -3.98 -11.80 14.06
CA ASN A 341 -3.80 -12.87 13.09
C ASN A 341 -2.39 -13.47 13.16
N LYS A 342 -1.35 -12.64 13.33
CA LYS A 342 0.04 -13.10 13.47
C LYS A 342 0.22 -13.96 14.72
N LEU A 343 -0.34 -13.53 15.85
CA LEU A 343 -0.28 -14.27 17.11
C LEU A 343 -0.97 -15.63 17.00
N ILE A 344 -2.18 -15.67 16.46
CA ILE A 344 -2.95 -16.90 16.26
C ILE A 344 -2.24 -17.84 15.28
N ALA A 345 -1.75 -17.32 14.16
CA ALA A 345 -1.04 -18.12 13.18
C ALA A 345 0.25 -18.74 13.76
N TYR A 346 0.98 -17.98 14.58
CA TYR A 346 2.17 -18.52 15.25
C TYR A 346 1.82 -19.65 16.22
N ALA A 347 0.84 -19.42 17.11
CA ALA A 347 0.36 -20.42 18.06
C ALA A 347 -0.07 -21.73 17.35
N GLN A 348 -0.78 -21.61 16.22
CA GLN A 348 -1.14 -22.76 15.38
C GLN A 348 0.07 -23.51 14.82
N LEU A 349 1.05 -22.79 14.28
CA LEU A 349 2.21 -23.38 13.62
C LEU A 349 3.19 -24.02 14.61
N THR A 350 3.28 -23.50 15.84
CA THR A 350 4.14 -24.06 16.89
C THR A 350 3.43 -25.04 17.80
N GLY A 351 2.10 -25.18 17.69
CA GLY A 351 1.29 -26.03 18.56
C GLY A 351 1.27 -25.53 20.01
N GLN A 352 1.50 -24.24 20.22
CA GLN A 352 1.45 -23.59 21.54
C GLN A 352 0.11 -22.90 21.75
N ASP A 353 -0.32 -22.79 23.00
CA ASP A 353 -1.50 -22.00 23.34
C ASP A 353 -1.19 -20.50 23.28
N VAL A 354 -2.22 -19.71 22.94
CA VAL A 354 -2.11 -18.26 22.95
C VAL A 354 -2.02 -17.76 24.39
N SER A 355 -0.92 -17.09 24.73
CA SER A 355 -0.67 -16.53 26.06
C SER A 355 -0.14 -15.10 25.98
N LEU A 356 -0.22 -14.36 27.09
CA LEU A 356 0.33 -13.01 27.18
C LEU A 356 1.84 -12.98 26.89
N GLN A 357 2.58 -13.95 27.44
CA GLN A 357 4.01 -14.09 27.19
C GLN A 357 4.32 -14.25 25.69
N LEU A 358 3.58 -15.13 25.01
CA LEU A 358 3.74 -15.33 23.58
C LEU A 358 3.42 -14.06 22.79
N ALA A 359 2.39 -13.31 23.19
CA ALA A 359 2.03 -12.05 22.58
C ALA A 359 3.16 -11.00 22.72
N GLU A 360 3.76 -10.89 23.90
CA GLU A 360 4.87 -9.98 24.15
C GLU A 360 6.10 -10.32 23.30
N GLU A 361 6.48 -11.61 23.25
CA GLU A 361 7.64 -12.08 22.48
C GLU A 361 7.45 -11.86 20.97
N GLN A 362 6.31 -12.28 20.40
CA GLN A 362 6.10 -12.31 18.95
C GLN A 362 5.71 -10.96 18.34
N LEU A 363 5.22 -10.04 19.15
CA LEU A 363 4.78 -8.73 18.69
C LEU A 363 5.85 -7.65 18.89
N THR A 364 7.04 -7.97 19.41
CA THR A 364 8.14 -7.03 19.68
C THR A 364 8.40 -6.01 18.55
N ASP A 365 8.33 -6.42 17.27
CA ASP A 365 8.49 -5.52 16.13
C ASP A 365 7.32 -4.53 15.97
N ILE A 366 6.08 -5.01 16.14
CA ILE A 366 4.85 -4.20 16.12
C ILE A 366 4.81 -3.28 17.34
N LEU A 367 5.26 -3.77 18.50
CA LEU A 367 5.43 -3.02 19.74
C LEU A 367 6.45 -1.89 19.55
N SER A 368 7.61 -2.18 18.95
CA SER A 368 8.67 -1.20 18.66
C SER A 368 8.24 -0.17 17.62
N ALA A 369 7.42 -0.57 16.64
CA ALA A 369 6.82 0.34 15.68
C ALA A 369 5.74 1.23 16.31
N ASN A 370 4.95 0.71 17.27
CA ASN A 370 3.87 1.43 17.96
C ASN A 370 4.32 2.30 19.14
N ARG A 371 5.54 2.11 19.68
CA ARG A 371 6.12 3.07 20.63
C ARG A 371 6.10 4.48 20.03
N ARG A 372 5.58 5.44 20.80
CA ARG A 372 5.52 6.87 20.42
C ARG A 372 6.95 7.29 20.06
N ARG A 373 7.21 7.57 18.78
CA ARG A 373 8.54 8.04 18.37
C ARG A 373 8.69 9.47 18.85
N ILE A 374 9.52 9.67 19.87
CA ILE A 374 9.89 10.99 20.36
C ILE A 374 10.45 11.80 19.18
N THR A 375 9.85 12.96 18.91
CA THR A 375 10.28 13.83 17.80
C THR A 375 11.23 14.91 18.28
N ILE A 376 12.11 15.41 17.41
CA ILE A 376 12.98 16.56 17.75
C ILE A 376 12.14 17.78 18.19
N ASP A 377 10.97 17.98 17.58
CA ASP A 377 10.07 19.09 17.92
C ASP A 377 9.48 18.94 19.33
N GLU A 378 9.18 17.71 19.76
CA GLU A 378 8.73 17.40 21.13
C GLU A 378 9.85 17.56 22.16
N ILE A 379 11.07 17.12 21.81
CA ILE A 379 12.27 17.33 22.63
C ILE A 379 12.51 18.82 22.82
N GLN A 380 12.48 19.61 21.74
CA GLN A 380 12.64 21.06 21.82
C GLN A 380 11.59 21.68 22.74
N ARG A 381 10.31 21.30 22.60
CA ARG A 381 9.23 21.82 23.46
C ARG A 381 9.46 21.51 24.93
N THR A 382 9.78 20.26 25.26
CA THR A 382 9.98 19.80 26.63
C THR A 382 11.18 20.48 27.28
N VAL A 383 12.30 20.59 26.55
CA VAL A 383 13.50 21.30 27.03
C VAL A 383 13.24 22.80 27.19
N CYS A 384 12.47 23.43 26.30
CA CYS A 384 12.07 24.83 26.43
C CYS A 384 11.23 25.07 27.69
N GLN A 385 10.27 24.20 27.98
CA GLN A 385 9.44 24.27 29.17
C GLN A 385 10.26 24.09 30.45
N PHE A 386 11.17 23.11 30.45
CA PHE A 386 12.03 22.81 31.59
C PHE A 386 12.95 23.99 31.94
N TYR A 387 13.67 24.54 30.95
CA TYR A 387 14.60 25.66 31.15
C TYR A 387 13.96 27.04 31.06
N ARG A 388 12.63 27.10 30.86
CA ARG A 388 11.84 28.35 30.71
C ARG A 388 12.41 29.30 29.65
N ILE A 389 12.72 28.74 28.47
CA ILE A 389 13.15 29.53 27.30
C ILE A 389 12.13 29.43 26.17
N ASP A 390 12.09 30.44 25.31
CA ASP A 390 11.24 30.42 24.12
C ASP A 390 11.77 29.40 23.09
N ARG A 391 10.86 28.72 22.38
CA ARG A 391 11.19 27.80 21.30
C ARG A 391 11.96 28.49 20.16
N ALA A 392 11.70 29.78 19.91
CA ALA A 392 12.47 30.55 18.92
C ALA A 392 13.97 30.59 19.25
N GLU A 393 14.33 30.51 20.54
CA GLU A 393 15.72 30.49 20.98
C GLU A 393 16.46 29.20 20.60
N MET A 394 15.76 28.10 20.28
CA MET A 394 16.41 26.87 19.79
C MET A 394 17.09 27.08 18.42
N SER A 395 16.55 27.98 17.59
CA SER A 395 17.07 28.32 16.26
C SER A 395 17.85 29.64 16.22
N SER A 396 17.81 30.42 17.30
CA SER A 396 18.48 31.73 17.45
C SER A 396 20.01 31.64 17.36
N LYS A 397 20.67 32.69 16.86
CA LYS A 397 22.14 32.84 16.85
C LYS A 397 22.72 33.25 18.21
N ARG A 398 21.88 33.52 19.22
CA ARG A 398 22.28 33.97 20.56
C ARG A 398 23.20 32.95 21.24
N ARG A 399 24.30 33.46 21.81
CA ARG A 399 25.38 32.70 22.46
C ARG A 399 25.39 32.78 23.99
N ALA A 400 24.38 33.40 24.60
CA ALA A 400 24.27 33.46 26.06
C ALA A 400 24.15 32.05 26.65
N ARG A 401 24.88 31.77 27.76
CA ARG A 401 24.92 30.43 28.39
C ARG A 401 23.52 29.90 28.72
N ALA A 402 22.64 30.78 29.22
CA ALA A 402 21.24 30.46 29.53
C ALA A 402 20.41 29.94 28.34
N VAL A 403 20.85 30.20 27.10
CA VAL A 403 20.19 29.70 25.88
C VAL A 403 20.99 28.57 25.24
N VAL A 404 22.32 28.69 25.23
CA VAL A 404 23.21 27.69 24.62
C VAL A 404 23.13 26.36 25.35
N ARG A 405 23.08 26.35 26.69
CA ARG A 405 23.00 25.11 27.47
C ARG A 405 21.74 24.30 27.20
N PRO A 406 20.52 24.86 27.34
CA PRO A 406 19.29 24.15 26.98
C PRO A 406 19.32 23.64 25.55
N ARG A 407 19.85 24.44 24.61
CA ARG A 407 19.97 24.03 23.21
C ARG A 407 20.89 22.82 23.02
N GLN A 408 22.03 22.79 23.72
CA GLN A 408 22.95 21.64 23.71
C GLN A 408 22.31 20.40 24.31
N VAL A 409 21.57 20.55 25.42
CA VAL A 409 20.79 19.46 26.03
C VAL A 409 19.75 18.92 25.05
N ALA A 410 19.01 19.79 24.35
CA ALA A 410 18.06 19.37 23.32
C ALA A 410 18.73 18.63 22.15
N MET A 411 19.93 19.05 21.72
CA MET A 411 20.71 18.35 20.69
C MET A 411 21.17 16.96 21.18
N TYR A 412 21.63 16.87 22.43
CA TYR A 412 21.99 15.61 23.06
C TYR A 412 20.82 14.64 23.12
N LEU A 413 19.68 15.08 23.68
CA LEU A 413 18.46 14.27 23.77
C LEU A 413 17.96 13.87 22.38
N SER A 414 18.03 14.77 21.39
CA SER A 414 17.68 14.46 20.00
C SER A 414 18.56 13.34 19.44
N LYS A 415 19.83 13.28 19.81
CA LYS A 415 20.73 12.23 19.34
C LYS A 415 20.50 10.89 20.05
N VAL A 416 20.14 10.91 21.33
CA VAL A 416 19.91 9.71 22.15
C VAL A 416 18.53 9.08 21.86
N LEU A 417 17.49 9.91 21.76
CA LEU A 417 16.09 9.46 21.71
C LEU A 417 15.55 9.32 20.28
N THR A 418 16.31 9.72 19.25
CA THR A 418 15.84 9.66 17.87
C THR A 418 16.89 9.04 16.94
N PRO A 419 16.48 8.36 15.85
CA PRO A 419 17.41 7.77 14.88
C PRO A 419 18.04 8.81 13.94
N ARG A 420 17.88 10.11 14.21
CA ARG A 420 18.33 11.18 13.31
C ARG A 420 19.86 11.32 13.31
N SER A 421 20.39 11.61 12.13
CA SER A 421 21.81 11.88 11.93
C SER A 421 22.18 13.28 12.45
N TYR A 422 23.47 13.51 12.78
CA TYR A 422 23.96 14.82 13.23
C TYR A 422 23.60 15.98 12.25
N PRO A 423 23.69 15.81 10.91
CA PRO A 423 23.26 16.84 9.98
C PRO A 423 21.75 17.13 10.03
N GLU A 424 20.91 16.10 10.15
CA GLU A 424 19.45 16.27 10.25
C GLU A 424 19.05 16.99 11.53
N ILE A 425 19.71 16.67 12.64
CA ILE A 425 19.53 17.38 13.91
C ILE A 425 19.92 18.85 13.72
N GLY A 426 21.11 19.13 13.16
CA GLY A 426 21.60 20.49 12.92
C GLY A 426 20.62 21.37 12.12
N ARG A 427 19.99 20.80 11.08
CA ARG A 427 18.94 21.47 10.29
C ARG A 427 17.75 21.93 11.16
N LYS A 428 17.31 21.10 12.11
CA LYS A 428 16.20 21.39 13.03
C LYS A 428 16.54 22.41 14.12
N PHE A 429 17.81 22.74 14.31
CA PHE A 429 18.28 23.79 15.22
C PHE A 429 18.82 24.99 14.45
N GLY A 430 18.04 25.54 13.50
CA GLY A 430 18.40 26.76 12.77
C GLY A 430 19.50 26.58 11.72
N GLY A 431 19.60 25.40 11.08
CA GLY A 431 20.57 25.17 10.00
C GLY A 431 22.03 25.07 10.46
N ARG A 432 22.27 24.56 11.67
CA ARG A 432 23.63 24.43 12.23
C ARG A 432 24.39 23.26 11.61
N ASP A 433 25.71 23.44 11.52
CA ASP A 433 26.60 22.40 11.02
C ASP A 433 26.62 21.17 11.95
N HIS A 434 26.79 20.00 11.34
CA HIS A 434 26.85 18.72 12.04
C HIS A 434 27.94 18.69 13.13
N SER A 435 29.07 19.38 12.91
CA SER A 435 30.17 19.53 13.87
C SER A 435 29.73 20.23 15.16
N THR A 436 28.81 21.20 15.07
CA THR A 436 28.22 21.89 16.23
C THR A 436 27.39 20.94 17.08
N VAL A 437 26.64 20.04 16.43
CA VAL A 437 25.82 19.03 17.12
C VAL A 437 26.71 18.00 17.80
N ILE A 438 27.76 17.52 17.12
CA ILE A 438 28.74 16.58 17.71
C ILE A 438 29.40 17.20 18.95
N HIS A 439 29.83 18.46 18.86
CA HIS A 439 30.41 19.17 20.00
C HIS A 439 29.41 19.31 21.15
N ALA A 440 28.15 19.66 20.87
CA ALA A 440 27.10 19.76 21.87
C ALA A 440 26.87 18.41 22.60
N VAL A 441 26.78 17.32 21.85
CA VAL A 441 26.56 15.97 22.38
C VAL A 441 27.70 15.57 23.32
N ARG A 442 28.96 15.65 22.85
CA ARG A 442 30.14 15.32 23.66
C ARG A 442 30.26 16.18 24.91
N LEU A 443 29.94 17.46 24.81
CA LEU A 443 29.98 18.38 25.93
C LEU A 443 28.95 18.00 27.00
N ILE A 444 27.71 17.66 26.61
CA ILE A 444 26.70 17.21 27.58
C ILE A 444 27.08 15.85 28.18
N GLU A 445 27.63 14.92 27.41
CA GLU A 445 28.13 13.64 27.94
C GLU A 445 29.19 13.83 29.03
N ASP A 446 30.18 14.71 28.79
CA ASP A 446 31.22 15.04 29.77
C ASP A 446 30.63 15.70 31.03
N LEU A 447 29.68 16.61 30.88
CA LEU A 447 29.08 17.30 32.02
C LEU A 447 28.20 16.40 32.85
N ARG A 448 27.50 15.44 32.24
CA ARG A 448 26.72 14.46 33.00
C ARG A 448 27.59 13.61 33.93
N GLN A 449 28.90 13.50 33.66
CA GLN A 449 29.84 12.81 34.54
C GLN A 449 30.40 13.72 35.64
N ARG A 450 30.51 15.02 35.38
CA ARG A 450 31.23 15.98 36.24
C ARG A 450 30.32 16.89 37.07
N ASP A 451 29.08 17.08 36.64
CA ASP A 451 28.10 18.02 37.19
C ASP A 451 26.81 17.26 37.52
N ALA A 452 26.56 17.10 38.82
CA ALA A 452 25.41 16.35 39.33
C ALA A 452 24.07 17.03 38.99
N ASP A 453 24.05 18.36 38.92
CA ASP A 453 22.84 19.12 38.57
C ASP A 453 22.50 18.90 37.09
N MET A 454 23.51 18.93 36.21
CA MET A 454 23.32 18.64 34.79
C MET A 454 22.82 17.21 34.55
N ASP A 455 23.36 16.21 35.26
CA ASP A 455 22.86 14.84 35.12
C ASP A 455 21.44 14.68 35.67
N GLY A 456 21.12 15.37 36.78
CA GLY A 456 19.76 15.46 37.33
C GLY A 456 18.75 16.03 36.33
N ASP A 457 19.09 17.16 35.70
CA ASP A 457 18.29 17.79 34.65
C ASP A 457 18.02 16.84 33.49
N VAL A 458 19.07 16.21 32.95
CA VAL A 458 18.95 15.30 31.80
C VAL A 458 18.11 14.07 32.16
N ARG A 459 18.28 13.48 33.35
CA ARG A 459 17.44 12.35 33.79
C ARG A 459 15.97 12.75 33.97
N SER A 460 15.71 13.96 34.44
CA SER A 460 14.35 14.48 34.56
C SER A 460 13.68 14.63 33.19
N LEU A 461 14.40 15.24 32.24
CA LEU A 461 13.96 15.40 30.85
C LEU A 461 13.75 14.06 30.14
N LEU A 462 14.63 13.08 30.35
CA LEU A 462 14.46 11.72 29.80
C LEU A 462 13.16 11.08 30.30
N ARG A 463 12.90 11.13 31.61
CA ARG A 463 11.65 10.58 32.17
C ARG A 463 10.40 11.26 31.63
N GLN A 464 10.43 12.59 31.45
CA GLN A 464 9.30 13.34 30.89
C GLN A 464 9.04 13.05 29.40
N LEU A 465 10.08 12.68 28.65
CA LEU A 465 9.97 12.36 27.23
C LEU A 465 9.57 10.90 26.97
N GLU A 466 9.82 10.01 27.93
CA GLU A 466 9.48 8.59 27.88
C GLU A 466 8.11 8.26 28.49
N SER A 467 7.55 9.15 29.30
CA SER A 467 6.17 9.10 29.82
C SER A 467 5.15 9.56 28.79
#